data_AF-A0A6G0UK53-F1
#
_entry.id   AF-A0A6G0UK53-F1
#
_cell.length_a   1.000
_cell.length_b   1.000
_cell.length_c   1.000
_cell.angle_alpha   90.00
_cell.angle_beta   90.00
_cell.angle_gamma   90.00
#
_symmetry.space_group_name_H-M   'P 1'
#
loop_
_entity.id
_entity.type
_entity.pdbx_description
1 polymer ?
#
loop_
_entity_poly.entity_id
_entity_poly.type
_entity_poly.pdbx_seq_one_letter_code
_entity_poly.pdbx_strand_id
1 'polypeptide(L)'
;MHLCFEVFLFLLVSVTFSSGVLDVAWWSSVAQLSTSSLLPQSSRPVCNELVGLSPGQANICELFKDHMPAVGHGAKQAIDECEHQFKNRRWNCSTPPEAGIIGPIHKFGTREAAFTYAILSAGVTHEIGRRCRLGHLRSCGCADPTTIPPNTVPEDINEETEEWSWGGCGDNVEYGSKFSQNFIDNGEKEESKRSEKRSETNGRSMMNRWNNEVGRKVLKKYTKPKCKCHGVSGACNMKTCWMQLPKIREVGDILEEKYRTAKRIQINARGNMQFVGQPEKRNRPLKKKRAAMQLVFLDDSPDYCNEDIQQGTSGTKGRHCSKDPGAQNSCDILCCGRGYNSYIEEVTYKCKCKFQWCCEVICQQCRNQTQVHVCK
;
A
#
# COMPACT_ATOMS: atom_id res chain seq x y z
N MET A 1 -26.77 -71.84 -24.24
CA MET A 1 -27.43 -70.80 -23.42
C MET A 1 -26.45 -70.35 -22.34
N HIS A 2 -25.63 -69.34 -22.62
CA HIS A 2 -24.91 -68.61 -21.58
C HIS A 2 -24.89 -67.13 -22.00
N LEU A 3 -25.44 -66.28 -21.13
CA LEU A 3 -25.67 -64.86 -21.32
C LEU A 3 -24.34 -64.08 -21.37
N CYS A 4 -24.23 -63.16 -22.34
CA CYS A 4 -23.28 -62.04 -22.32
C CYS A 4 -23.78 -60.97 -21.35
N PHE A 5 -22.91 -60.49 -20.47
CA PHE A 5 -23.08 -59.23 -19.74
C PHE A 5 -21.94 -58.30 -20.16
N GLU A 6 -22.28 -57.32 -20.99
CA GLU A 6 -21.43 -56.20 -21.40
C GLU A 6 -21.32 -55.19 -20.24
N VAL A 7 -20.10 -54.87 -19.81
CA VAL A 7 -19.82 -53.74 -18.91
C VAL A 7 -19.09 -52.68 -19.74
N PHE A 8 -19.84 -51.66 -20.17
CA PHE A 8 -19.29 -50.45 -20.78
C PHE A 8 -18.68 -49.56 -19.68
N LEU A 9 -17.35 -49.46 -19.65
CA LEU A 9 -16.63 -48.53 -18.80
C LEU A 9 -16.47 -47.19 -19.55
N PHE A 10 -17.35 -46.23 -19.29
CA PHE A 10 -17.19 -44.85 -19.76
C PHE A 10 -16.07 -44.15 -18.95
N LEU A 11 -14.91 -43.94 -19.56
CA LEU A 11 -13.87 -43.03 -19.07
C LEU A 11 -14.33 -41.58 -19.29
N LEU A 12 -14.95 -40.98 -18.27
CA LEU A 12 -15.11 -39.52 -18.18
C LEU A 12 -13.74 -38.90 -17.87
N VAL A 13 -13.01 -38.50 -18.92
CA VAL A 13 -11.90 -37.56 -18.79
C VAL A 13 -12.53 -36.20 -18.47
N SER A 14 -12.56 -35.84 -17.19
CA SER A 14 -12.85 -34.48 -16.74
C SER A 14 -11.73 -33.56 -17.22
N VAL A 15 -11.95 -32.92 -18.37
CA VAL A 15 -11.18 -31.73 -18.75
C VAL A 15 -11.55 -30.64 -17.76
N THR A 16 -10.78 -30.52 -16.69
CA THR A 16 -10.78 -29.33 -15.86
C THR A 16 -10.25 -28.19 -16.72
N PHE A 17 -11.15 -27.39 -17.28
CA PHE A 17 -10.82 -26.06 -17.75
C PHE A 17 -10.35 -25.27 -16.52
N SER A 18 -9.03 -25.23 -16.30
CA SER A 18 -8.42 -24.23 -15.43
C SER A 18 -8.59 -22.89 -16.13
N SER A 19 -9.76 -22.27 -15.99
CA SER A 19 -9.87 -20.83 -16.22
C SER A 19 -8.86 -20.20 -15.26
N GLY A 20 -7.78 -19.65 -15.83
CA GLY A 20 -6.83 -18.83 -15.09
C GLY A 20 -7.57 -17.57 -14.65
N VAL A 21 -8.36 -17.68 -13.59
CA VAL A 21 -8.86 -16.53 -12.86
C VAL A 21 -7.61 -15.89 -12.28
N LEU A 22 -7.24 -14.72 -12.80
CA LEU A 22 -6.19 -13.90 -12.21
C LEU A 22 -6.54 -13.75 -10.72
N ASP A 23 -5.64 -14.15 -9.82
CA ASP A 23 -5.83 -13.95 -8.39
C ASP A 23 -6.03 -12.45 -8.12
N VAL A 24 -7.29 -12.04 -7.93
CA VAL A 24 -7.65 -10.65 -7.66
C VAL A 24 -7.26 -10.36 -6.22
N ALA A 25 -6.37 -9.39 -6.03
CA ALA A 25 -5.98 -8.99 -4.69
C ALA A 25 -7.16 -8.34 -3.95
N TRP A 26 -7.35 -8.66 -2.66
CA TRP A 26 -8.49 -8.18 -1.84
C TRP A 26 -8.70 -6.66 -1.91
N TRP A 27 -7.62 -5.89 -2.00
CA TRP A 27 -7.66 -4.42 -2.02
C TRP A 27 -8.27 -3.86 -3.33
N SER A 28 -8.26 -4.64 -4.40
CA SER A 28 -8.94 -4.30 -5.66
C SER A 28 -10.45 -4.32 -5.50
N SER A 29 -10.97 -5.37 -4.89
CA SER A 29 -12.41 -5.57 -4.74
C SER A 29 -13.00 -4.68 -3.65
N VAL A 30 -12.25 -4.42 -2.57
CA VAL A 30 -12.70 -3.47 -1.54
C VAL A 30 -12.68 -2.02 -2.05
N ALA A 31 -11.82 -1.68 -3.01
CA ALA A 31 -11.87 -0.38 -3.64
C ALA A 31 -13.14 -0.16 -4.48
N GLN A 32 -13.71 -1.21 -5.09
CA GLN A 32 -14.99 -1.14 -5.79
C GLN A 32 -16.17 -0.80 -4.84
N LEU A 33 -16.06 -1.12 -3.55
CA LEU A 33 -17.04 -0.72 -2.54
C LEU A 33 -17.02 0.78 -2.23
N SER A 34 -15.95 1.50 -2.58
CA SER A 34 -15.90 2.95 -2.36
C SER A 34 -16.86 3.68 -3.29
N THR A 35 -17.06 3.15 -4.50
CA THR A 35 -18.00 3.66 -5.51
C THR A 35 -19.41 3.09 -5.37
N SER A 36 -19.61 2.00 -4.60
CA SER A 36 -20.92 1.35 -4.43
C SER A 36 -21.93 2.20 -3.63
N SER A 37 -21.45 3.21 -2.91
CA SER A 37 -22.32 4.20 -2.24
C SER A 37 -23.21 4.97 -3.24
N LEU A 38 -22.78 5.08 -4.50
CA LEU A 38 -23.51 5.71 -5.61
C LEU A 38 -24.52 4.76 -6.29
N LEU A 39 -24.49 3.47 -5.95
CA LEU A 39 -25.39 2.47 -6.51
C LEU A 39 -26.69 2.34 -5.70
N PRO A 40 -27.83 2.05 -6.36
CA PRO A 40 -29.06 1.63 -5.71
C PRO A 40 -28.80 0.50 -4.70
N GLN A 41 -29.52 0.51 -3.56
CA GLN A 41 -29.29 -0.42 -2.45
C GLN A 41 -29.36 -1.90 -2.86
N SER A 42 -30.18 -2.25 -3.86
CA SER A 42 -30.31 -3.60 -4.42
C SER A 42 -29.14 -4.05 -5.31
N SER A 43 -28.26 -3.12 -5.70
CA SER A 43 -27.12 -3.35 -6.59
C SER A 43 -25.76 -3.15 -5.90
N ARG A 44 -25.77 -2.95 -4.57
CA ARG A 44 -24.54 -2.86 -3.79
C ARG A 44 -23.95 -4.26 -3.61
N PRO A 45 -22.66 -4.47 -3.90
CA PRO A 45 -22.04 -5.78 -3.71
C PRO A 45 -22.12 -6.22 -2.25
N VAL A 46 -22.45 -7.49 -2.01
CA VAL A 46 -22.37 -8.10 -0.68
C VAL A 46 -20.92 -8.51 -0.41
N CYS A 47 -20.43 -8.42 0.84
CA CYS A 47 -19.02 -8.70 1.12
C CYS A 47 -18.59 -10.12 0.71
N ASN A 48 -19.51 -11.08 0.76
CA ASN A 48 -19.27 -12.46 0.34
C ASN A 48 -19.14 -12.64 -1.18
N GLU A 49 -19.59 -11.67 -1.97
CA GLU A 49 -19.52 -11.70 -3.44
C GLU A 49 -18.26 -10.98 -3.96
N LEU A 50 -17.50 -10.31 -3.08
CA LEU A 50 -16.28 -9.62 -3.44
C LEU A 50 -15.15 -10.63 -3.66
N VAL A 51 -14.72 -10.72 -4.91
CA VAL A 51 -13.60 -11.57 -5.32
C VAL A 51 -12.34 -11.22 -4.53
N GLY A 52 -11.57 -12.20 -4.09
CA GLY A 52 -10.29 -11.94 -3.43
C GLY A 52 -10.36 -11.65 -1.92
N LEU A 53 -11.56 -11.50 -1.31
CA LEU A 53 -11.68 -11.56 0.14
C LEU A 53 -11.65 -13.02 0.62
N SER A 54 -10.88 -13.28 1.67
CA SER A 54 -10.98 -14.56 2.39
C SER A 54 -12.30 -14.64 3.17
N PRO A 55 -12.79 -15.85 3.53
CA PRO A 55 -14.02 -15.99 4.33
C PRO A 55 -13.99 -15.18 5.63
N GLY A 56 -12.85 -15.17 6.33
CA GLY A 56 -12.69 -14.36 7.53
C GLY A 56 -12.71 -12.85 7.25
N GLN A 57 -12.13 -12.41 6.13
CA GLN A 57 -12.21 -11.00 5.71
C GLN A 57 -13.64 -10.60 5.32
N ALA A 58 -14.38 -11.47 4.63
CA ALA A 58 -15.78 -11.22 4.27
C ALA A 58 -16.65 -11.06 5.52
N ASN A 59 -16.44 -11.88 6.56
CA ASN A 59 -17.12 -11.73 7.85
C ASN A 59 -16.81 -10.37 8.54
N ILE A 60 -15.56 -9.92 8.49
CA ILE A 60 -15.18 -8.61 9.04
C ILE A 60 -15.79 -7.48 8.21
N CYS A 61 -15.83 -7.62 6.89
CA CYS A 61 -16.47 -6.67 5.99
C CYS A 61 -17.97 -6.54 6.31
N GLU A 62 -18.67 -7.65 6.56
CA GLU A 62 -20.09 -7.63 6.96
C GLU A 62 -20.30 -6.95 8.32
N LEU A 63 -19.40 -7.16 9.27
CA LEU A 63 -19.48 -6.55 10.61
C LEU A 63 -19.15 -5.04 10.60
N PHE A 64 -18.21 -4.63 9.73
CA PHE A 64 -17.69 -3.26 9.65
C PHE A 64 -17.98 -2.63 8.27
N LYS A 65 -19.22 -2.75 7.78
CA LYS A 65 -19.62 -2.21 6.46
C LYS A 65 -19.33 -0.72 6.30
N ASP A 66 -19.52 0.06 7.37
CA ASP A 66 -19.24 1.50 7.39
C ASP A 66 -17.74 1.82 7.23
N HIS A 67 -16.85 0.86 7.52
CA HIS A 67 -15.40 1.02 7.35
C HIS A 67 -14.94 0.76 5.92
N MET A 68 -15.67 -0.06 5.15
CA MET A 68 -15.20 -0.54 3.83
C MET A 68 -14.91 0.58 2.82
N PRO A 69 -15.70 1.67 2.72
CA PRO A 69 -15.34 2.81 1.87
C PRO A 69 -14.01 3.47 2.28
N ALA A 70 -13.72 3.52 3.58
CA ALA A 70 -12.44 4.02 4.08
C ALA A 70 -11.30 3.03 3.81
N VAL A 71 -11.54 1.73 3.88
CA VAL A 71 -10.56 0.71 3.48
C VAL A 71 -10.20 0.85 2.00
N GLY A 72 -11.20 0.97 1.12
CA GLY A 72 -10.99 1.14 -0.31
C GLY A 72 -10.28 2.44 -0.66
N HIS A 73 -10.65 3.56 -0.02
CA HIS A 73 -9.95 4.84 -0.17
C HIS A 73 -8.49 4.76 0.31
N GLY A 74 -8.24 4.12 1.46
CA GLY A 74 -6.89 3.95 2.00
C GLY A 74 -6.01 3.07 1.12
N ALA A 75 -6.57 2.00 0.55
CA ALA A 75 -5.88 1.14 -0.41
C ALA A 75 -5.55 1.90 -1.70
N LYS A 76 -6.49 2.67 -2.26
CA LYS A 76 -6.26 3.50 -3.45
C LYS A 76 -5.14 4.52 -3.22
N GLN A 77 -5.22 5.31 -2.15
CA GLN A 77 -4.19 6.28 -1.81
C GLN A 77 -2.80 5.63 -1.64
N ALA A 78 -2.74 4.42 -1.08
CA ALA A 78 -1.48 3.67 -0.96
C ALA A 78 -0.91 3.22 -2.32
N ILE A 79 -1.75 2.81 -3.27
CA ILE A 79 -1.31 2.46 -4.62
C ILE A 79 -0.90 3.70 -5.40
N ASP A 80 -1.64 4.79 -5.33
CA ASP A 80 -1.27 6.07 -5.94
C ASP A 80 0.12 6.53 -5.42
N GLU A 81 0.38 6.34 -4.12
CA GLU A 81 1.68 6.63 -3.54
C GLU A 81 2.76 5.62 -3.95
N CYS A 82 2.42 4.35 -4.11
CA CYS A 82 3.35 3.34 -4.64
C CYS A 82 3.77 3.67 -6.08
N GLU A 83 2.83 4.01 -6.95
CA GLU A 83 3.10 4.49 -8.30
C GLU A 83 3.96 5.75 -8.27
N HIS A 84 3.68 6.69 -7.34
CA HIS A 84 4.51 7.88 -7.18
C HIS A 84 5.98 7.56 -6.86
N GLN A 85 6.22 6.69 -5.87
CA GLN A 85 7.57 6.31 -5.42
C GLN A 85 8.35 5.56 -6.50
N PHE A 86 7.66 4.77 -7.33
CA PHE A 86 8.28 3.87 -8.30
C PHE A 86 8.16 4.32 -9.77
N LYS A 87 7.49 5.45 -10.07
CA LYS A 87 7.25 5.97 -11.44
C LYS A 87 8.46 5.99 -12.37
N ASN A 88 9.65 6.15 -11.81
CA ASN A 88 10.91 6.29 -12.54
C ASN A 88 11.76 5.01 -12.55
N ARG A 89 11.30 3.91 -11.94
CA ARG A 89 11.99 2.61 -11.92
C ARG A 89 11.38 1.66 -12.95
N ARG A 90 12.09 0.58 -13.30
CA ARG A 90 11.60 -0.44 -14.27
C ARG A 90 10.27 -1.06 -13.82
N TRP A 91 10.18 -1.46 -12.56
CA TRP A 91 8.90 -1.68 -11.91
C TRP A 91 8.36 -0.36 -11.37
N ASN A 92 7.17 0.04 -11.80
CA ASN A 92 6.56 1.33 -11.49
C ASN A 92 5.27 1.21 -10.67
N CYS A 93 5.03 0.05 -10.05
CA CYS A 93 3.83 -0.24 -9.28
C CYS A 93 2.51 -0.15 -10.07
N SER A 94 2.56 -0.18 -11.41
CA SER A 94 1.36 -0.07 -12.23
C SER A 94 0.39 -1.23 -12.04
N THR A 95 -0.88 -0.90 -12.25
CA THR A 95 -2.01 -1.82 -12.27
C THR A 95 -2.21 -2.37 -13.69
N PRO A 96 -2.47 -3.68 -13.87
CA PRO A 96 -2.85 -4.21 -15.19
C PRO A 96 -4.19 -3.58 -15.63
N PRO A 97 -4.22 -2.80 -16.75
CA PRO A 97 -5.41 -2.03 -17.13
C PRO A 97 -6.64 -2.90 -17.45
N GLU A 98 -6.41 -4.13 -17.93
CA GLU A 98 -7.44 -5.02 -18.48
C GLU A 98 -8.30 -5.71 -17.41
N ALA A 99 -7.94 -5.61 -16.13
CA ALA A 99 -8.55 -6.45 -15.09
C ALA A 99 -9.54 -5.72 -14.17
N GLY A 100 -9.63 -4.38 -14.22
CA GLY A 100 -10.41 -3.62 -13.22
C GLY A 100 -9.89 -3.79 -11.78
N ILE A 101 -8.59 -4.12 -11.66
CA ILE A 101 -7.87 -4.43 -10.42
C ILE A 101 -7.08 -3.19 -9.98
N ILE A 102 -7.09 -2.89 -8.69
CA ILE A 102 -6.28 -1.82 -8.09
C ILE A 102 -4.99 -2.42 -7.56
N GLY A 103 -3.85 -1.82 -7.89
CA GLY A 103 -2.52 -2.24 -7.44
C GLY A 103 -1.89 -3.40 -8.20
N PRO A 104 -0.60 -3.67 -7.95
CA PRO A 104 0.14 -4.76 -8.58
C PRO A 104 -0.20 -6.12 -7.94
N ILE A 105 -0.30 -7.16 -8.75
CA ILE A 105 -0.43 -8.54 -8.28
C ILE A 105 0.96 -9.14 -8.16
N HIS A 106 1.39 -9.44 -6.94
CA HIS A 106 2.68 -10.05 -6.69
C HIS A 106 2.56 -11.57 -6.84
N LYS A 107 3.39 -12.19 -7.68
CA LYS A 107 3.49 -13.66 -7.74
C LYS A 107 4.60 -14.23 -6.89
N PHE A 108 5.64 -13.44 -6.64
CA PHE A 108 6.78 -13.80 -5.79
C PHE A 108 6.85 -12.87 -4.57
N GLY A 109 7.51 -13.32 -3.51
CA GLY A 109 7.79 -12.54 -2.31
C GLY A 109 8.99 -11.62 -2.51
N THR A 110 8.94 -10.72 -3.50
CA THR A 110 10.05 -9.81 -3.83
C THR A 110 10.12 -8.59 -2.91
N ARG A 111 11.14 -7.74 -3.11
CA ARG A 111 11.23 -6.44 -2.41
C ARG A 111 10.05 -5.52 -2.75
N GLU A 112 9.59 -5.54 -4.00
CA GLU A 112 8.45 -4.77 -4.49
C GLU A 112 7.15 -5.22 -3.80
N ALA A 113 6.98 -6.54 -3.63
CA ALA A 113 5.90 -7.11 -2.84
C ALA A 113 5.97 -6.59 -1.39
N ALA A 114 7.14 -6.67 -0.76
CA ALA A 114 7.33 -6.21 0.61
C ALA A 114 6.94 -4.74 0.82
N PHE A 115 7.31 -3.85 -0.11
CA PHE A 115 6.88 -2.45 -0.07
C PHE A 115 5.36 -2.32 -0.23
N THR A 116 4.77 -3.02 -1.21
CA THR A 116 3.34 -2.94 -1.53
C THR A 116 2.47 -3.34 -0.33
N TYR A 117 2.77 -4.47 0.33
CA TYR A 117 2.06 -4.91 1.55
C TYR A 117 2.18 -3.89 2.68
N ALA A 118 3.37 -3.30 2.87
CA ALA A 118 3.59 -2.29 3.89
C ALA A 118 2.82 -0.99 3.63
N ILE A 119 2.88 -0.44 2.41
CA ILE A 119 2.18 0.81 2.08
C ILE A 119 0.66 0.62 2.08
N LEU A 120 0.14 -0.54 1.64
CA LEU A 120 -1.29 -0.84 1.70
C LEU A 120 -1.80 -0.93 3.13
N SER A 121 -1.10 -1.66 4.01
CA SER A 121 -1.50 -1.73 5.43
C SER A 121 -1.39 -0.38 6.12
N ALA A 122 -0.39 0.44 5.76
CA ALA A 122 -0.29 1.82 6.20
C ALA A 122 -1.46 2.66 5.67
N GLY A 123 -1.77 2.65 4.38
CA GLY A 123 -2.84 3.43 3.78
C GLY A 123 -4.22 3.16 4.40
N VAL A 124 -4.55 1.88 4.63
CA VAL A 124 -5.79 1.52 5.35
C VAL A 124 -5.78 2.03 6.79
N THR A 125 -4.66 1.85 7.52
CA THR A 125 -4.53 2.35 8.89
C THR A 125 -4.67 3.87 8.97
N HIS A 126 -4.05 4.57 8.02
CA HIS A 126 -4.05 6.02 7.89
C HIS A 126 -5.47 6.55 7.67
N GLU A 127 -6.16 6.02 6.66
CA GLU A 127 -7.51 6.47 6.31
C GLU A 127 -8.52 6.16 7.43
N ILE A 128 -8.47 4.96 8.02
CA ILE A 128 -9.36 4.60 9.14
C ILE A 128 -9.12 5.51 10.35
N GLY A 129 -7.86 5.70 10.76
CA GLY A 129 -7.53 6.56 11.90
C GLY A 129 -7.98 8.01 11.68
N ARG A 130 -7.87 8.51 10.44
CA ARG A 130 -8.35 9.83 10.04
C ARG A 130 -9.87 9.94 10.09
N ARG A 131 -10.60 8.92 9.61
CA ARG A 131 -12.07 8.89 9.60
C ARG A 131 -12.67 8.79 11.00
N CYS A 132 -12.00 8.07 11.91
CA CYS A 132 -12.36 8.05 13.34
C CYS A 132 -12.33 9.45 13.95
N ARG A 133 -11.27 10.23 13.67
CA ARG A 133 -11.15 11.62 14.14
C ARG A 133 -12.24 12.53 13.57
N LEU A 134 -12.66 12.29 12.34
CA LEU A 134 -13.73 13.06 11.69
C LEU A 134 -15.14 12.64 12.14
N GLY A 135 -15.28 11.60 12.97
CA GLY A 135 -16.58 11.08 13.38
C GLY A 135 -17.34 10.38 12.24
N HIS A 136 -16.64 9.94 11.20
CA HIS A 136 -17.25 9.29 10.02
C HIS A 136 -17.48 7.79 10.21
N LEU A 137 -16.99 7.20 11.29
CA LEU A 137 -17.10 5.77 11.61
C LEU A 137 -17.76 5.62 12.98
N ARG A 138 -18.69 4.66 13.12
CA ARG A 138 -19.49 4.54 14.34
C ARG A 138 -18.73 3.90 15.51
N SER A 139 -17.77 3.03 15.19
CA SER A 139 -17.09 2.17 16.15
C SER A 139 -15.81 2.78 16.76
N CYS A 140 -15.50 4.04 16.42
CA CYS A 140 -14.30 4.72 16.91
C CYS A 140 -14.50 6.23 17.03
N GLY A 141 -13.64 6.87 17.82
CA GLY A 141 -13.58 8.32 17.96
C GLY A 141 -12.14 8.83 17.90
N CYS A 142 -11.89 9.99 18.52
CA CYS A 142 -10.56 10.60 18.62
C CYS A 142 -9.52 9.66 19.25
N ALA A 143 -8.24 9.94 18.98
CA ALA A 143 -7.14 9.30 19.70
C ALA A 143 -7.31 9.49 21.22
N ASP A 144 -7.11 8.42 21.97
CA ASP A 144 -7.17 8.44 23.43
C ASP A 144 -5.92 9.13 24.00
N PRO A 145 -6.05 10.27 24.71
CA PRO A 145 -4.89 10.99 25.26
C PRO A 145 -4.05 10.14 26.22
N THR A 146 -4.64 9.14 26.88
CA THR A 146 -3.91 8.24 27.79
C THR A 146 -2.92 7.32 27.07
N THR A 147 -3.06 7.16 25.75
CA THR A 147 -2.16 6.36 24.92
C THR A 147 -0.93 7.14 24.45
N ILE A 148 -0.90 8.46 24.67
CA ILE A 148 0.22 9.32 24.29
C ILE A 148 1.34 9.15 25.32
N PRO A 149 2.60 8.85 24.90
CA PRO A 149 3.70 8.75 25.83
C PRO A 149 3.89 10.05 26.65
N PRO A 150 4.15 9.98 27.97
CA PRO A 150 4.18 11.16 28.86
C PRO A 150 5.17 12.26 28.42
N ASN A 151 6.28 11.87 27.78
CA ASN A 151 7.33 12.78 27.32
C ASN A 151 7.18 13.19 25.85
N THR A 152 5.97 13.06 25.29
CA THR A 152 5.70 13.50 23.91
C THR A 152 5.50 15.00 23.92
N VAL A 153 6.50 15.73 23.42
CA VAL A 153 6.44 17.19 23.26
C VAL A 153 6.35 17.52 21.77
N PRO A 154 5.52 18.50 21.36
CA PRO A 154 5.54 19.00 19.99
C PRO A 154 6.90 19.61 19.63
N GLU A 155 7.46 19.24 18.47
CA GLU A 155 8.82 19.67 18.07
C GLU A 155 8.95 21.19 17.84
N ASP A 156 7.85 21.86 17.51
CA ASP A 156 7.81 23.28 17.12
C ASP A 156 7.39 24.22 18.27
N ILE A 157 7.77 23.89 19.51
CA ILE A 157 7.44 24.69 20.70
C ILE A 157 8.72 25.15 21.39
N ASN A 158 8.80 26.44 21.66
CA ASN A 158 9.76 26.98 22.61
C ASN A 158 9.12 26.99 24.00
N GLU A 159 9.40 25.95 24.80
CA GLU A 159 8.85 25.76 26.14
C GLU A 159 9.12 26.95 27.09
N GLU A 160 10.14 27.76 26.82
CA GLU A 160 10.45 28.95 27.64
C GLU A 160 9.50 30.13 27.37
N THR A 161 8.89 30.19 26.19
CA THR A 161 8.12 31.36 25.73
C THR A 161 6.68 31.06 25.35
N GLU A 162 6.32 29.79 25.18
CA GLU A 162 5.02 29.37 24.64
C GLU A 162 4.34 28.34 25.54
N GLU A 163 3.17 28.70 26.05
CA GLU A 163 2.32 27.77 26.79
C GLU A 163 1.55 26.86 25.83
N TRP A 164 1.49 25.57 26.12
CA TRP A 164 0.72 24.61 25.32
C TRP A 164 -0.02 23.59 26.16
N SER A 165 -1.13 23.09 25.62
CA SER A 165 -1.92 22.04 26.25
C SER A 165 -2.38 20.99 25.24
N TRP A 166 -2.61 19.77 25.72
CA TRP A 166 -3.29 18.74 24.95
C TRP A 166 -4.77 19.08 24.81
N GLY A 167 -5.29 19.03 23.58
CA GLY A 167 -6.70 19.25 23.33
C GLY A 167 -7.10 18.97 21.89
N GLY A 168 -8.38 19.18 21.59
CA GLY A 168 -8.94 18.85 20.27
C GLY A 168 -9.08 17.34 20.05
N CYS A 169 -9.19 16.95 18.78
CA CYS A 169 -9.41 15.56 18.37
C CYS A 169 -8.26 15.09 17.48
N GLY A 170 -7.46 14.14 17.97
CA GLY A 170 -6.34 13.54 17.24
C GLY A 170 -6.72 12.35 16.37
N ASP A 171 -5.91 12.06 15.35
CA ASP A 171 -6.07 10.89 14.48
C ASP A 171 -5.88 9.58 15.27
N ASN A 172 -6.86 8.66 15.20
CA ASN A 172 -6.85 7.45 16.02
C ASN A 172 -6.07 6.30 15.37
N VAL A 173 -4.75 6.42 15.37
CA VAL A 173 -3.82 5.48 14.73
C VAL A 173 -3.85 4.09 15.37
N GLU A 174 -4.11 4.02 16.68
CA GLU A 174 -4.19 2.74 17.38
C GLU A 174 -5.40 1.92 16.92
N TYR A 175 -6.57 2.55 16.82
CA TYR A 175 -7.75 1.91 16.26
C TYR A 175 -7.51 1.49 14.80
N GLY A 176 -7.01 2.41 13.97
CA GLY A 176 -6.72 2.12 12.55
C GLY A 176 -5.75 0.94 12.39
N SER A 177 -4.71 0.87 13.23
CA SER A 177 -3.73 -0.22 13.20
C SER A 177 -4.34 -1.54 13.62
N LYS A 178 -5.19 -1.56 14.66
CA LYS A 178 -5.88 -2.78 15.12
C LYS A 178 -6.86 -3.28 14.06
N PHE A 179 -7.64 -2.37 13.48
CA PHE A 179 -8.56 -2.68 12.40
C PHE A 179 -7.81 -3.26 11.19
N SER A 180 -6.76 -2.58 10.71
CA SER A 180 -5.94 -3.04 9.58
C SER A 180 -5.32 -4.41 9.85
N GLN A 181 -4.78 -4.64 11.06
CA GLN A 181 -4.26 -5.95 11.45
C GLN A 181 -5.34 -7.03 11.45
N ASN A 182 -6.53 -6.73 11.98
CA ASN A 182 -7.61 -7.69 12.07
C ASN A 182 -8.20 -8.00 10.70
N PHE A 183 -8.23 -7.05 9.78
CA PHE A 183 -8.78 -7.23 8.44
C PHE A 183 -7.74 -7.79 7.45
N ILE A 184 -6.61 -7.11 7.25
CA ILE A 184 -5.62 -7.46 6.23
C ILE A 184 -4.89 -8.75 6.61
N ASP A 185 -4.41 -8.87 7.85
CA ASP A 185 -3.65 -10.06 8.25
C ASP A 185 -4.55 -11.29 8.47
N ASN A 186 -5.88 -11.16 8.43
CA ASN A 186 -6.79 -12.29 8.57
C ASN A 186 -6.67 -13.25 7.38
N GLY A 187 -6.69 -12.74 6.15
CA GLY A 187 -6.50 -13.55 4.94
C GLY A 187 -5.18 -14.32 4.99
N GLU A 188 -4.08 -13.63 5.33
CA GLU A 188 -2.76 -14.25 5.47
C GLU A 188 -2.70 -15.31 6.59
N LYS A 189 -3.46 -15.13 7.68
CA LYS A 189 -3.56 -16.12 8.76
C LYS A 189 -4.37 -17.35 8.34
N GLU A 190 -5.45 -17.16 7.59
CA GLU A 190 -6.24 -18.27 7.05
C GLU A 190 -5.42 -19.07 6.04
N GLU A 191 -4.69 -18.40 5.15
CA GLU A 191 -3.82 -19.04 4.18
C GLU A 191 -2.69 -19.83 4.87
N SER A 192 -2.02 -19.21 5.85
CA SER A 192 -1.00 -19.86 6.68
C SER A 192 -1.52 -21.10 7.43
N LYS A 193 -2.81 -21.14 7.83
CA LYS A 193 -3.43 -22.30 8.48
C LYS A 193 -3.74 -23.43 7.52
N ARG A 194 -4.08 -23.11 6.26
CA ARG A 194 -4.38 -24.10 5.21
C ARG A 194 -3.10 -24.69 4.59
N SER A 195 -2.06 -23.87 4.53
CA SER A 195 -0.76 -24.23 3.97
C SER A 195 0.04 -25.16 4.87
N GLU A 196 0.84 -26.06 4.27
CA GLU A 196 1.81 -26.85 5.02
C GLU A 196 2.84 -25.92 5.70
N LYS A 197 3.22 -26.23 6.94
CA LYS A 197 4.10 -25.37 7.76
C LYS A 197 5.42 -24.99 7.09
N ARG A 198 5.93 -25.83 6.18
CA ARG A 198 7.21 -25.64 5.46
C ARG A 198 7.04 -25.16 4.02
N SER A 199 5.80 -25.02 3.55
CA SER A 199 5.52 -24.57 2.19
C SER A 199 5.97 -23.13 1.96
N GLU A 200 6.29 -22.83 0.70
CA GLU A 200 6.56 -21.48 0.22
C GLU A 200 5.39 -20.54 0.52
N THR A 201 4.14 -21.01 0.34
CA THR A 201 2.91 -20.28 0.62
C THR A 201 2.80 -19.84 2.08
N ASN A 202 3.13 -20.74 3.03
CA ASN A 202 3.19 -20.36 4.44
C ASN A 202 4.31 -19.34 4.71
N GLY A 203 5.47 -19.53 4.07
CA GLY A 203 6.59 -18.58 4.13
C GLY A 203 6.19 -17.17 3.70
N ARG A 204 5.50 -17.08 2.57
CA ARG A 204 4.96 -15.85 1.99
C ARG A 204 3.93 -15.19 2.91
N SER A 205 2.99 -15.97 3.47
CA SER A 205 2.00 -15.46 4.42
C SER A 205 2.65 -14.85 5.69
N MET A 206 3.78 -15.41 6.13
CA MET A 206 4.55 -14.83 7.24
C MET A 206 5.27 -13.53 6.83
N MET A 207 5.86 -13.49 5.64
CA MET A 207 6.50 -12.31 5.06
C MET A 207 5.51 -11.15 4.91
N ASN A 208 4.33 -11.42 4.34
CA ASN A 208 3.27 -10.42 4.13
C ASN A 208 2.83 -9.79 5.46
N ARG A 209 2.51 -10.60 6.48
CA ARG A 209 2.13 -10.11 7.81
C ARG A 209 3.24 -9.29 8.47
N TRP A 210 4.51 -9.67 8.29
CA TRP A 210 5.63 -8.89 8.79
C TRP A 210 5.67 -7.50 8.15
N ASN A 211 5.56 -7.43 6.82
CA ASN A 211 5.62 -6.17 6.08
C ASN A 211 4.39 -5.29 6.34
N ASN A 212 3.20 -5.88 6.45
CA ASN A 212 1.99 -5.17 6.89
C ASN A 212 2.22 -4.49 8.26
N GLU A 213 2.81 -5.24 9.21
CA GLU A 213 3.12 -4.72 10.54
C GLU A 213 4.18 -3.60 10.51
N VAL A 214 5.17 -3.69 9.62
CA VAL A 214 6.14 -2.59 9.43
C VAL A 214 5.42 -1.32 8.97
N GLY A 215 4.49 -1.42 8.02
CA GLY A 215 3.67 -0.29 7.56
C GLY A 215 2.90 0.38 8.69
N ARG A 216 2.19 -0.41 9.50
CA ARG A 216 1.45 0.09 10.67
C ARG A 216 2.36 0.73 11.72
N LYS A 217 3.52 0.14 11.99
CA LYS A 217 4.51 0.69 12.91
C LYS A 217 5.13 2.00 12.43
N VAL A 218 5.30 2.20 11.13
CA VAL A 218 5.73 3.49 10.58
C VAL A 218 4.72 4.57 10.98
N LEU A 219 3.42 4.35 10.80
CA LEU A 219 2.42 5.33 11.21
C LEU A 219 2.47 5.60 12.72
N LYS A 220 2.46 4.56 13.56
CA LYS A 220 2.54 4.74 15.02
C LYS A 220 3.78 5.54 15.45
N LYS A 221 4.92 5.32 14.78
CA LYS A 221 6.18 5.99 15.11
C LYS A 221 6.22 7.46 14.64
N TYR A 222 5.66 7.76 13.47
CA TYR A 222 5.76 9.08 12.84
C TYR A 222 4.49 9.92 13.00
N THR A 223 3.50 9.45 13.75
CA THR A 223 2.39 10.28 14.23
C THR A 223 2.94 11.23 15.28
N LYS A 224 2.82 12.52 15.03
CA LYS A 224 3.41 13.57 15.87
C LYS A 224 2.33 14.55 16.35
N PRO A 225 2.58 15.29 17.44
CA PRO A 225 1.70 16.37 17.85
C PRO A 225 1.69 17.46 16.77
N LYS A 226 0.51 17.98 16.45
CA LYS A 226 0.35 19.22 15.70
C LYS A 226 -0.46 20.21 16.52
N CYS A 227 -0.01 21.45 16.51
CA CYS A 227 -0.58 22.51 17.34
C CYS A 227 -1.30 23.57 16.50
N LYS A 228 -2.27 24.24 17.13
CA LYS A 228 -2.91 25.45 16.63
C LYS A 228 -2.74 26.58 17.66
N CYS A 229 -2.42 27.76 17.16
CA CYS A 229 -2.30 28.98 17.95
C CYS A 229 -3.67 29.55 18.28
N HIS A 230 -3.83 29.98 19.53
CA HIS A 230 -5.01 30.65 20.05
C HIS A 230 -4.59 31.92 20.80
N GLY A 231 -4.34 33.00 20.05
CA GLY A 231 -4.03 34.31 20.60
C GLY A 231 -4.76 35.43 19.87
N VAL A 232 -4.90 36.58 20.53
CA VAL A 232 -5.54 37.77 19.95
C VAL A 232 -4.83 38.14 18.65
N SER A 233 -5.60 38.40 17.59
CA SER A 233 -5.09 38.75 16.26
C SER A 233 -4.12 37.73 15.63
N GLY A 234 -4.21 36.45 16.03
CA GLY A 234 -3.35 35.38 15.48
C GLY A 234 -2.01 35.21 16.19
N ALA A 235 -1.82 35.85 17.36
CA ALA A 235 -0.68 35.58 18.23
C ALA A 235 -0.66 34.10 18.68
N CYS A 236 0.53 33.58 19.02
CA CYS A 236 0.74 32.18 19.39
C CYS A 236 1.22 32.00 20.84
N ASN A 237 0.76 32.86 21.75
CA ASN A 237 1.07 32.80 23.17
C ASN A 237 0.44 31.59 23.89
N MET A 238 -0.60 30.99 23.32
CA MET A 238 -1.21 29.74 23.79
C MET A 238 -1.45 28.80 22.59
N LYS A 239 -1.06 27.53 22.75
CA LYS A 239 -1.22 26.47 21.74
C LYS A 239 -2.07 25.31 22.26
N THR A 240 -2.93 24.79 21.39
CA THR A 240 -3.63 23.52 21.62
C THR A 240 -3.10 22.49 20.63
N CYS A 241 -2.65 21.33 21.13
CA CYS A 241 -2.03 20.29 20.31
C CYS A 241 -2.80 18.97 20.35
N TRP A 242 -2.81 18.25 19.23
CA TRP A 242 -3.37 16.91 19.09
C TRP A 242 -2.43 16.01 18.27
N MET A 243 -2.53 14.70 18.44
CA MET A 243 -1.79 13.75 17.60
C MET A 243 -2.33 13.76 16.17
N GLN A 244 -1.44 13.92 15.19
CA GLN A 244 -1.79 13.90 13.78
C GLN A 244 -0.97 12.87 13.02
N LEU A 245 -1.64 12.12 12.16
CA LEU A 245 -1.00 11.24 11.19
C LEU A 245 -0.11 12.04 10.23
N PRO A 246 1.06 11.51 9.83
CA PRO A 246 1.88 12.12 8.78
C PRO A 246 1.14 12.13 7.44
N LYS A 247 1.59 12.95 6.49
CA LYS A 247 1.08 12.87 5.11
C LYS A 247 1.46 11.52 4.51
N ILE A 248 0.61 10.97 3.65
CA ILE A 248 0.90 9.67 3.01
C ILE A 248 2.21 9.69 2.19
N ARG A 249 2.56 10.85 1.61
CA ARG A 249 3.86 11.06 0.93
C ARG A 249 5.05 10.80 1.85
N GLU A 250 5.03 11.35 3.05
CA GLU A 250 6.11 11.15 4.04
C GLU A 250 6.22 9.67 4.44
N VAL A 251 5.08 8.97 4.53
CA VAL A 251 5.05 7.52 4.79
C VAL A 251 5.65 6.74 3.62
N GLY A 252 5.32 7.13 2.38
CA GLY A 252 5.90 6.59 1.15
C GLY A 252 7.41 6.73 1.12
N ASP A 253 7.93 7.93 1.42
CA ASP A 253 9.36 8.21 1.45
C ASP A 253 10.09 7.32 2.48
N ILE A 254 9.54 7.22 3.71
CA ILE A 254 10.10 6.36 4.77
C ILE A 254 10.09 4.88 4.38
N LEU A 255 9.02 4.41 3.73
CA LEU A 255 8.93 3.03 3.27
C LEU A 255 9.85 2.75 2.08
N GLU A 256 10.12 3.74 1.23
CA GLU A 256 11.05 3.62 0.10
C GLU A 256 12.49 3.42 0.59
N GLU A 257 12.91 4.17 1.61
CA GLU A 257 14.20 3.97 2.28
C GLU A 257 14.31 2.55 2.87
N LYS A 258 13.22 2.05 3.45
CA LYS A 258 13.15 0.68 3.98
C LYS A 258 13.17 -0.37 2.89
N TYR A 259 12.57 -0.10 1.73
CA TYR A 259 12.63 -0.96 0.55
C TYR A 259 14.06 -1.10 0.04
N ARG A 260 14.81 0.02 -0.04
CA ARG A 260 16.24 -0.01 -0.45
C ARG A 260 17.11 -0.86 0.46
N THR A 261 16.78 -0.90 1.75
CA THR A 261 17.56 -1.60 2.78
C THR A 261 16.96 -2.95 3.20
N ALA A 262 15.90 -3.41 2.50
CA ALA A 262 15.15 -4.61 2.81
C ALA A 262 16.04 -5.86 2.90
N LYS A 263 15.64 -6.83 3.73
CA LYS A 263 16.47 -8.00 4.05
C LYS A 263 15.83 -9.30 3.57
N ARG A 264 16.65 -10.15 2.95
CA ARG A 264 16.25 -11.49 2.53
C ARG A 264 16.04 -12.38 3.76
N ILE A 265 14.94 -13.11 3.77
CA ILE A 265 14.62 -14.12 4.78
C ILE A 265 14.50 -15.51 4.11
N GLN A 266 14.53 -16.55 4.93
CA GLN A 266 14.28 -17.94 4.55
C GLN A 266 13.43 -18.62 5.62
N ILE A 267 12.75 -19.69 5.26
CA ILE A 267 11.99 -20.52 6.21
C ILE A 267 12.88 -21.67 6.68
N ASN A 268 13.09 -21.77 7.99
CA ASN A 268 13.91 -22.84 8.56
C ASN A 268 13.15 -24.17 8.64
N ALA A 269 13.86 -25.25 8.99
CA ALA A 269 13.27 -26.59 9.11
C ALA A 269 12.12 -26.71 10.14
N ARG A 270 11.99 -25.74 11.06
CA ARG A 270 10.90 -25.64 12.04
C ARG A 270 9.69 -24.83 11.51
N GLY A 271 9.78 -24.25 10.31
CA GLY A 271 8.75 -23.41 9.72
C GLY A 271 8.76 -21.95 10.19
N ASN A 272 9.87 -21.47 10.75
CA ASN A 272 9.99 -20.09 11.23
C ASN A 272 10.85 -19.25 10.26
N MET A 273 10.54 -17.96 10.16
CA MET A 273 11.36 -17.01 9.41
C MET A 273 12.73 -16.78 10.05
N GLN A 274 13.77 -16.76 9.22
CA GLN A 274 15.14 -16.46 9.61
C GLN A 274 15.79 -15.54 8.57
N PHE A 275 16.56 -14.55 9.00
CA PHE A 275 17.34 -13.70 8.10
C PHE A 275 18.49 -14.47 7.46
N VAL A 276 18.67 -14.32 6.15
CA VAL A 276 19.78 -14.94 5.41
C VAL A 276 21.10 -14.25 5.78
N GLY A 277 22.16 -15.02 5.99
CA GLY A 277 23.51 -14.49 6.25
C GLY A 277 23.74 -13.94 7.67
N GLN A 278 22.80 -14.11 8.60
CA GLN A 278 23.03 -13.86 10.02
C GLN A 278 23.13 -15.19 10.77
N PRO A 279 24.34 -15.62 11.21
CA PRO A 279 24.42 -16.71 12.18
C PRO A 279 23.62 -16.30 13.42
N GLU A 280 23.05 -17.29 14.10
CA GLU A 280 22.19 -17.16 15.29
C GLU A 280 22.97 -16.58 16.49
N LYS A 281 23.56 -15.40 16.35
CA LYS A 281 24.37 -14.75 17.37
C LYS A 281 23.44 -14.15 18.41
N ARG A 282 23.46 -14.81 19.57
CA ARG A 282 22.93 -14.46 20.89
C ARG A 282 22.71 -12.95 21.08
N ASN A 283 21.44 -12.57 21.25
CA ASN A 283 20.91 -11.44 22.01
C ASN A 283 21.72 -10.11 22.01
N ARG A 284 21.41 -9.21 21.08
CA ARG A 284 21.47 -7.76 21.35
C ARG A 284 20.07 -7.14 21.20
N PRO A 285 19.43 -6.66 22.29
CA PRO A 285 18.06 -6.11 22.27
C PRO A 285 17.87 -4.96 21.27
N LEU A 286 18.87 -4.08 21.15
CA LEU A 286 18.87 -2.95 20.20
C LEU A 286 18.86 -3.38 18.73
N LYS A 287 19.49 -4.53 18.38
CA LYS A 287 19.43 -5.10 17.02
C LYS A 287 18.06 -5.69 16.72
N LYS A 288 17.40 -6.33 17.71
CA LYS A 288 16.02 -6.86 17.56
C LYS A 288 15.00 -5.74 17.32
N LYS A 289 15.12 -4.60 18.03
CA LYS A 289 14.22 -3.45 17.86
C LYS A 289 14.38 -2.76 16.48
N ARG A 290 15.62 -2.62 15.99
CA ARG A 290 15.89 -2.09 14.64
C ARG A 290 15.44 -3.05 13.52
N ALA A 291 15.64 -4.35 13.70
CA ALA A 291 15.16 -5.36 12.76
C ALA A 291 13.63 -5.38 12.65
N ALA A 292 12.91 -5.11 13.75
CA ALA A 292 11.44 -5.13 13.81
C ALA A 292 10.72 -4.04 12.97
N MET A 293 11.47 -3.10 12.37
CA MET A 293 10.95 -2.10 11.43
C MET A 293 11.58 -2.20 10.03
N GLN A 294 12.22 -3.33 9.71
CA GLN A 294 12.82 -3.57 8.40
C GLN A 294 11.86 -4.35 7.51
N LEU A 295 11.73 -3.96 6.24
CA LEU A 295 11.02 -4.77 5.25
C LEU A 295 11.81 -6.05 4.93
N VAL A 296 11.08 -7.14 4.68
CA VAL A 296 11.66 -8.45 4.40
C VAL A 296 11.09 -9.05 3.12
N PHE A 297 11.92 -9.83 2.42
CA PHE A 297 11.57 -10.48 1.16
C PHE A 297 12.13 -11.91 1.12
N LEU A 298 11.52 -12.79 0.32
CA LEU A 298 11.91 -14.18 0.13
C LEU A 298 12.65 -14.37 -1.19
N ASP A 299 12.11 -13.78 -2.25
CA ASP A 299 12.48 -14.08 -3.63
C ASP A 299 13.22 -12.92 -4.28
N ASP A 300 14.10 -13.25 -5.22
CA ASP A 300 14.75 -12.23 -6.03
C ASP A 300 13.74 -11.59 -6.99
N SER A 301 13.92 -10.29 -7.25
CA SER A 301 13.04 -9.56 -8.16
C SER A 301 13.24 -10.07 -9.60
N PRO A 302 12.17 -10.30 -10.37
CA PRO A 302 12.26 -10.73 -11.77
C PRO A 302 12.85 -9.64 -12.67
N ASP A 303 13.10 -9.99 -13.93
CA ASP A 303 13.47 -8.99 -14.93
C ASP A 303 12.25 -8.17 -15.37
N TYR A 304 12.16 -6.94 -14.89
CA TYR A 304 11.09 -5.99 -15.26
C TYR A 304 11.27 -5.35 -16.64
N CYS A 305 12.32 -5.68 -17.40
CA CYS A 305 12.57 -5.09 -18.71
C CYS A 305 11.56 -5.53 -19.77
N ASN A 306 11.19 -6.80 -19.77
CA ASN A 306 10.30 -7.41 -20.75
C ASN A 306 8.96 -7.75 -20.10
N GLU A 307 7.92 -7.75 -20.92
CA GLU A 307 6.59 -8.18 -20.48
C GLU A 307 6.57 -9.70 -20.33
N ASP A 308 6.16 -10.16 -19.15
CA ASP A 308 5.98 -11.56 -18.82
C ASP A 308 4.77 -11.67 -17.88
N ILE A 309 3.64 -12.10 -18.46
CA ILE A 309 2.38 -12.32 -17.73
C ILE A 309 2.56 -13.40 -16.67
N GLN A 310 3.41 -14.41 -16.89
CA GLN A 310 3.66 -15.48 -15.93
C GLN A 310 4.44 -14.95 -14.72
N GLN A 311 5.36 -14.01 -14.90
CA GLN A 311 6.09 -13.37 -13.80
C GLN A 311 5.40 -12.13 -13.23
N GLY A 312 4.37 -11.61 -13.90
CA GLY A 312 3.64 -10.41 -13.50
C GLY A 312 4.40 -9.12 -13.84
N THR A 313 5.21 -9.12 -14.90
CA THR A 313 5.94 -7.94 -15.36
C THR A 313 5.26 -7.33 -16.59
N SER A 314 5.08 -6.01 -16.60
CA SER A 314 4.49 -5.29 -17.74
C SER A 314 5.53 -4.82 -18.77
N GLY A 315 6.82 -5.02 -18.49
CA GLY A 315 7.93 -4.51 -19.29
C GLY A 315 8.10 -2.99 -19.21
N THR A 316 9.12 -2.48 -19.92
CA THR A 316 9.42 -1.03 -19.98
C THR A 316 9.21 -0.40 -21.35
N LYS A 317 8.71 -1.16 -22.33
CA LYS A 317 8.39 -0.66 -23.66
C LYS A 317 7.33 0.44 -23.59
N GLY A 318 7.47 1.49 -24.40
CA GLY A 318 6.53 2.60 -24.43
C GLY A 318 6.64 3.59 -23.25
N ARG A 319 7.57 3.38 -22.32
CA ARG A 319 7.75 4.29 -21.18
C ARG A 319 8.62 5.50 -21.52
N HIS A 320 8.23 6.65 -20.98
CA HIS A 320 9.04 7.87 -21.08
C HIS A 320 10.33 7.74 -20.26
N CYS A 321 11.44 8.13 -20.85
CA CYS A 321 12.77 8.11 -20.23
C CYS A 321 13.49 9.46 -20.37
N SER A 322 14.51 9.67 -19.54
CA SER A 322 15.36 10.86 -19.57
C SER A 322 16.71 10.56 -20.23
N LYS A 323 17.24 11.49 -21.03
CA LYS A 323 18.62 11.41 -21.53
C LYS A 323 19.67 11.73 -20.47
N ASP A 324 19.27 12.31 -19.34
CA ASP A 324 20.18 12.58 -18.22
C ASP A 324 20.67 11.27 -17.59
N PRO A 325 21.98 10.94 -17.63
CA PRO A 325 22.52 9.72 -17.04
C PRO A 325 22.32 9.63 -15.53
N GLY A 326 22.20 10.77 -14.83
CA GLY A 326 21.96 10.83 -13.39
C GLY A 326 20.50 10.60 -12.99
N ALA A 327 19.58 10.65 -13.96
CA ALA A 327 18.17 10.48 -13.70
C ALA A 327 17.83 9.00 -13.40
N GLN A 328 16.96 8.78 -12.42
CA GLN A 328 16.51 7.42 -12.06
C GLN A 328 15.78 6.71 -13.23
N ASN A 329 15.10 7.49 -14.08
CA ASN A 329 14.47 7.05 -15.33
C ASN A 329 15.36 7.27 -16.56
N SER A 330 16.69 7.27 -16.41
CA SER A 330 17.63 7.34 -17.53
C SER A 330 17.28 6.29 -18.60
N CYS A 331 17.30 6.69 -19.87
CA CYS A 331 17.01 5.81 -21.00
C CYS A 331 17.94 4.59 -21.04
N ASP A 332 19.19 4.73 -20.57
CA ASP A 332 20.17 3.64 -20.52
C ASP A 332 19.75 2.54 -19.53
N ILE A 333 19.11 2.94 -18.43
CA ILE A 333 18.66 2.03 -17.37
C ILE A 333 17.26 1.51 -17.67
N LEU A 334 16.34 2.40 -18.04
CA LEU A 334 14.92 2.10 -18.17
C LEU A 334 14.61 1.30 -19.44
N CYS A 335 15.28 1.61 -20.56
CA CYS A 335 15.01 0.96 -21.85
C CYS A 335 15.78 -0.36 -22.05
N CYS A 336 16.58 -0.77 -21.06
CA CYS A 336 17.23 -2.09 -21.02
C CYS A 336 18.05 -2.41 -22.29
N GLY A 337 18.76 -1.42 -22.83
CA GLY A 337 19.59 -1.58 -24.03
C GLY A 337 18.82 -1.63 -25.36
N ARG A 338 17.48 -1.61 -25.36
CA ARG A 338 16.68 -1.59 -26.61
C ARG A 338 16.75 -0.25 -27.35
N GLY A 339 17.24 0.79 -26.69
CA GLY A 339 17.21 2.17 -27.17
C GLY A 339 15.85 2.82 -27.00
N TYR A 340 15.72 4.05 -27.51
CA TYR A 340 14.51 4.86 -27.40
C TYR A 340 14.24 5.62 -28.70
N ASN A 341 12.98 5.97 -28.92
CA ASN A 341 12.56 6.89 -29.95
C ASN A 341 12.46 8.30 -29.37
N SER A 342 12.72 9.32 -30.19
CA SER A 342 12.60 10.72 -29.79
C SER A 342 11.55 11.41 -30.64
N TYR A 343 10.63 12.12 -29.99
CA TYR A 343 9.55 12.86 -30.65
C TYR A 343 9.48 14.27 -30.08
N ILE A 344 8.96 15.21 -30.87
CA ILE A 344 8.60 16.54 -30.37
C ILE A 344 7.13 16.47 -29.96
N GLU A 345 6.85 16.72 -28.69
CA GLU A 345 5.51 16.75 -28.14
C GLU A 345 5.15 18.19 -27.74
N GLU A 346 3.99 18.67 -28.19
CA GLU A 346 3.45 19.96 -27.79
C GLU A 346 2.71 19.81 -26.46
N VAL A 347 3.32 20.29 -25.38
CA VAL A 347 2.73 20.27 -24.04
C VAL A 347 2.00 21.59 -23.81
N THR A 348 0.70 21.49 -23.52
CA THR A 348 -0.11 22.64 -23.10
C THR A 348 -0.04 22.81 -21.59
N TYR A 349 0.28 24.00 -21.12
CA TYR A 349 0.38 24.32 -19.69
C TYR A 349 -0.25 25.67 -19.37
N LYS A 350 -0.67 25.85 -18.12
CA LYS A 350 -1.21 27.12 -17.63
C LYS A 350 -0.06 28.11 -17.40
N CYS A 351 -0.14 29.27 -18.04
CA CYS A 351 0.88 30.32 -17.98
C CYS A 351 0.23 31.68 -17.72
N LYS A 352 1.06 32.68 -17.37
CA LYS A 352 0.63 34.09 -17.22
C LYS A 352 -0.62 34.23 -16.34
N CYS A 353 -0.67 33.47 -15.24
CA CYS A 353 -1.79 33.46 -14.32
C CYS A 353 -1.91 34.80 -13.60
N LYS A 354 -3.11 35.38 -13.57
CA LYS A 354 -3.44 36.59 -12.82
C LYS A 354 -4.55 36.28 -11.83
N PHE A 355 -4.39 36.75 -10.60
CA PHE A 355 -5.45 36.71 -9.61
C PHE A 355 -6.41 37.87 -9.85
N GLN A 356 -7.69 37.57 -10.04
CA GLN A 356 -8.75 38.57 -10.05
C GLN A 356 -9.27 38.79 -8.63
N TRP A 357 -9.36 40.06 -8.23
CA TRP A 357 -9.92 40.43 -6.94
C TRP A 357 -11.40 40.04 -6.91
N CYS A 358 -11.72 39.03 -6.08
CA CYS A 358 -12.95 38.20 -6.00
C CYS A 358 -12.69 36.67 -6.13
N CYS A 359 -11.45 36.22 -5.92
CA CYS A 359 -11.06 34.83 -5.61
C CYS A 359 -10.87 33.88 -6.80
N GLU A 360 -10.70 34.40 -8.01
CA GLU A 360 -10.43 33.59 -9.19
C GLU A 360 -8.98 33.76 -9.69
N VAL A 361 -8.34 32.65 -10.06
CA VAL A 361 -7.05 32.67 -10.77
C VAL A 361 -7.31 32.36 -12.24
N ILE A 362 -7.17 33.37 -13.09
CA ILE A 362 -7.33 33.22 -14.54
C ILE A 362 -5.94 33.04 -15.16
N CYS A 363 -5.72 31.91 -15.82
CA CYS A 363 -4.50 31.60 -16.54
C CYS A 363 -4.77 31.49 -18.04
N GLN A 364 -3.78 31.89 -18.85
CA GLN A 364 -3.78 31.59 -20.28
C GLN A 364 -3.28 30.15 -20.50
N GLN A 365 -3.71 29.51 -21.58
CA GLN A 365 -3.10 28.27 -22.04
C GLN A 365 -1.93 28.61 -22.96
N CYS A 366 -0.71 28.26 -22.52
CA CYS A 366 0.48 28.31 -23.35
C CYS A 366 0.81 26.92 -23.89
N ARG A 367 1.51 26.89 -25.02
CA ARG A 367 2.06 25.68 -25.61
C ARG A 367 3.58 25.76 -25.55
N ASN A 368 4.22 24.64 -25.23
CA ASN A 368 5.67 24.48 -25.34
C ASN A 368 5.96 23.20 -26.12
N GLN A 369 6.95 23.25 -27.00
CA GLN A 369 7.45 22.05 -27.68
C GLN A 369 8.57 21.45 -26.86
N THR A 370 8.38 20.23 -26.40
CA THR A 370 9.37 19.50 -25.59
C THR A 370 9.76 18.22 -26.32
N GLN A 371 11.06 17.94 -26.38
CA GLN A 371 11.54 16.67 -26.89
C GLN A 371 11.32 15.60 -25.82
N VAL A 372 10.61 14.53 -26.16
CA VAL A 372 10.35 13.39 -25.29
C VAL A 372 11.02 12.14 -25.84
N HIS A 373 11.42 11.26 -24.94
CA HIS A 373 12.10 10.00 -25.26
C HIS A 373 11.28 8.83 -24.74
N VAL A 374 11.04 7.83 -25.59
CA VAL A 374 10.17 6.69 -25.29
C VAL A 374 10.90 5.39 -25.60
N CYS A 375 10.97 4.48 -24.63
CA CYS A 375 11.65 3.19 -24.80
C CYS A 375 11.02 2.34 -25.91
N LYS A 376 11.87 1.71 -26.73
CA LYS A 376 11.47 0.82 -27.83
C LYS A 376 10.89 -0.51 -27.35
#